data_AF-A0A199U9N4-F1
#
_entry.id   AF-A0A199U9N4-F1
#
_cell.length_a   1.000
_cell.length_b   1.000
_cell.length_c   1.000
_cell.angle_alpha   90.00
_cell.angle_beta   90.00
_cell.angle_gamma   90.00
#
_symmetry.space_group_name_H-M   'P 1'
#
loop_
_entity.id
_entity.type
_entity.pdbx_description
1 polymer ?
#
loop_
_entity_poly.entity_id
_entity_poly.type
_entity_poly.pdbx_seq_one_letter_code
_entity_poly.pdbx_strand_id
1 'polypeptide(L)'
;MLLGDFVDCFLAYDLAVCNRGWQSFMHIRVEIHIKLPLKRTKRIVTRNNQSFTLEFKYERLPIFCFLCNRLGHNENFVTGFLRG
;
A
#
# COMPACT_ATOMS: atom_id res chain seq x y z
N MET A 1 15.22 7.89 -6.99
CA MET A 1 14.66 7.29 -5.76
C MET A 1 13.18 7.55 -5.76
N LEU A 2 12.38 6.57 -6.19
CA LEU A 2 10.92 6.72 -6.16
C LEU A 2 10.45 6.62 -4.69
N LEU A 3 9.35 7.29 -4.36
CA LEU A 3 8.77 7.23 -3.00
C LEU A 3 8.46 5.79 -2.56
N GLY A 4 8.07 4.95 -3.51
CA GLY A 4 7.75 3.54 -3.26
C GLY A 4 8.94 2.75 -2.74
N ASP A 5 10.12 2.93 -3.35
CA ASP A 5 11.39 2.29 -2.94
C ASP A 5 11.78 2.61 -1.50
N PHE A 6 11.34 3.78 -1.01
CA PHE A 6 11.56 4.11 0.40
C PHE A 6 10.70 3.28 1.32
N VAL A 7 9.46 2.97 0.95
CA VAL A 7 8.60 2.12 1.76
C VAL A 7 9.19 0.72 1.77
N ASP A 8 9.34 0.11 0.59
CA ASP A 8 9.99 -1.18 0.38
C ASP A 8 10.13 -1.41 -1.15
N CYS A 9 9.94 -2.62 -1.68
CA CYS A 9 10.00 -2.84 -3.13
C CYS A 9 8.77 -2.26 -3.85
N PHE A 10 8.96 -1.25 -4.70
CA PHE A 10 7.88 -0.66 -5.50
C PHE A 10 7.42 -1.60 -6.62
N LEU A 11 6.10 -1.78 -6.72
CA LEU A 11 5.49 -2.62 -7.76
C LEU A 11 4.79 -1.78 -8.82
N ALA A 12 3.88 -0.90 -8.41
CA ALA A 12 3.06 -0.14 -9.34
C ALA A 12 2.46 1.12 -8.73
N TYR A 13 2.12 2.07 -9.60
CA TYR A 13 1.30 3.23 -9.26
C TYR A 13 -0.13 2.98 -9.76
N ASP A 14 -1.13 3.18 -8.90
CA ASP A 14 -2.52 2.86 -9.23
C ASP A 14 -3.20 4.03 -9.96
N LEU A 15 -3.05 4.05 -11.29
CA LEU A 15 -3.64 5.08 -12.16
C LEU A 15 -5.17 5.06 -12.16
N ALA A 16 -5.80 3.90 -11.92
CA ALA A 16 -7.26 3.77 -11.96
C ALA A 16 -7.94 4.48 -10.79
N VAL A 17 -7.25 4.58 -9.64
CA VAL A 17 -7.69 5.37 -8.49
C VAL A 17 -7.47 6.87 -8.76
N CYS A 18 -6.35 7.23 -9.37
CA CYS A 18 -6.00 8.63 -9.63
C CYS A 18 -6.80 9.28 -10.77
N ASN A 19 -7.30 8.50 -11.73
CA ASN A 19 -8.08 9.04 -12.85
C ASN A 19 -9.51 9.48 -12.48
N ARG A 20 -9.91 9.38 -11.20
CA ARG A 20 -11.22 9.80 -10.69
C ARG A 20 -11.21 11.23 -10.11
N GLY A 21 -10.52 12.17 -10.75
CA GLY A 21 -10.51 13.60 -10.37
C GLY A 21 -9.34 14.03 -9.49
N TRP A 22 -9.49 15.16 -8.77
CA TRP A 22 -8.49 15.70 -7.85
C TRP A 22 -8.37 14.83 -6.60
N GLN A 23 -7.34 13.99 -6.55
CA GLN A 23 -7.03 13.18 -5.36
C GLN A 23 -5.99 13.90 -4.50
N SER A 24 -6.28 14.05 -3.21
CA SER A 24 -5.35 14.65 -2.24
C SER A 24 -4.22 13.71 -1.82
N PHE A 25 -4.17 12.49 -2.38
CA PHE A 25 -3.20 11.45 -2.04
C PHE A 25 -2.84 10.59 -3.25
N MET A 26 -1.67 9.95 -3.16
CA MET A 26 -1.13 9.03 -4.16
C MET A 26 -1.34 7.59 -3.69
N HIS A 27 -1.81 6.70 -4.56
CA HIS A 27 -1.94 5.28 -4.25
C HIS A 27 -0.86 4.46 -4.97
N ILE A 28 -0.03 3.75 -4.20
CA ILE A 28 1.07 2.92 -4.71
C ILE A 28 0.95 1.50 -4.16
N ARG A 29 1.37 0.52 -4.98
CA ARG A 29 1.53 -0.87 -4.57
C ARG A 29 3.01 -1.14 -4.34
N VAL A 30 3.30 -1.72 -3.18
CA VAL A 30 4.65 -2.08 -2.74
C VAL A 30 4.61 -3.49 -2.16
N GLU A 31 5.66 -4.27 -2.39
CA GLU A 31 5.88 -5.52 -1.67
C GLU A 31 6.59 -5.20 -0.35
N ILE A 32 5.99 -5.58 0.77
CA ILE A 32 6.46 -5.21 2.11
C ILE A 32 7.00 -6.43 2.84
N HIS A 33 8.19 -6.31 3.42
CA HIS A 33 8.73 -7.28 4.35
C HIS A 33 8.01 -7.20 5.71
N ILE A 34 7.09 -8.15 5.95
CA ILE A 34 6.25 -8.22 7.17
C ILE A 34 7.03 -8.35 8.49
N LYS A 35 8.30 -8.76 8.44
CA LYS A 35 9.18 -8.88 9.62
C LYS A 35 9.74 -7.54 10.09
N LEU A 36 9.68 -6.52 9.23
CA LEU A 36 10.17 -5.18 9.52
C LEU A 36 9.03 -4.26 9.91
N PRO A 37 9.29 -3.23 10.75
CA PRO A 37 8.27 -2.26 11.10
C PRO A 37 7.84 -1.45 9.87
N LEU A 38 6.53 -1.22 9.75
CA LEU A 38 5.96 -0.39 8.68
C LEU A 38 6.45 1.06 8.80
N LYS A 39 6.97 1.59 7.70
CA LYS A 39 7.43 2.98 7.62
C LYS A 39 6.23 3.92 7.56
N ARG A 40 6.07 4.80 8.55
CA ARG A 40 4.87 5.66 8.66
C ARG A 40 5.04 7.03 8.07
N THR A 41 6.24 7.58 8.10
CA THR A 41 6.49 8.95 7.61
C THR A 41 7.84 9.04 6.92
N LYS A 42 7.97 10.01 6.01
CA LYS A 42 9.25 10.40 5.41
C LYS A 42 9.33 11.92 5.32
N ARG A 43 10.38 12.49 5.88
CA ARG A 43 10.71 13.90 5.63
C ARG A 43 11.44 14.02 4.29
N ILE A 44 10.94 14.89 3.42
CA ILE A 44 11.55 15.22 2.14
C ILE A 44 11.96 16.68 2.16
N VAL A 45 13.14 16.95 1.63
CA VAL A 45 13.66 18.31 1.44
C VAL A 45 13.67 18.57 -0.06
N THR A 46 12.93 19.59 -0.49
CA THR A 46 12.92 20.06 -1.87
C THR A 46 14.22 20.81 -2.16
N ARG A 47 14.56 20.93 -3.44
CA ARG A 47 15.68 21.76 -3.92
C ARG A 47 15.65 23.20 -3.37
N ASN A 48 14.46 23.73 -3.09
CA ASN A 48 14.26 25.07 -2.53
C ASN A 48 14.44 25.12 -0.99
N ASN A 49 15.05 24.10 -0.40
CA ASN A 49 15.27 23.94 1.04
C ASN A 49 13.98 23.91 1.90
N GLN A 50 12.82 23.75 1.26
CA GLN A 50 11.55 23.53 1.94
C GLN A 50 11.45 22.06 2.33
N SER A 51 11.07 21.79 3.58
CA SER A 51 10.87 20.42 4.05
C SER A 51 9.39 20.13 4.27
N PHE A 52 8.91 19.02 3.73
CA PHE A 52 7.57 18.50 4.00
C PHE A 52 7.66 17.06 4.49
N THR A 53 6.73 16.68 5.36
CA THR A 53 6.62 15.32 5.87
C THR A 53 5.51 14.62 5.11
N LEU A 54 5.85 13.50 4.48
CA LEU A 54 4.89 12.58 3.92
C LEU A 54 4.41 11.62 4.99
N GLU A 55 3.11 11.38 5.01
CA GLU A 55 2.49 10.32 5.80
C GLU A 55 2.10 9.16 4.88
N PHE A 56 2.55 7.96 5.24
CA PHE A 56 2.15 6.73 4.59
C PHE A 56 0.99 6.11 5.36
N LYS A 57 -0.14 5.98 4.68
CA LYS A 57 -1.31 5.24 5.18
C LYS A 57 -1.38 3.91 4.44
N TYR A 58 -1.60 2.85 5.19
CA TYR A 58 -1.70 1.49 4.67
C TYR A 58 -3.17 1.08 4.62
N GLU A 59 -3.55 0.35 3.59
CA GLU A 59 -4.84 -0.32 3.58
C GLU A 59 -4.91 -1.33 4.72
N ARG A 60 -6.11 -1.54 5.26
CA ARG A 60 -6.31 -2.54 6.31
C ARG A 60 -5.98 -3.93 5.76
N LEU A 61 -5.21 -4.71 6.51
CA LEU A 61 -4.95 -6.09 6.15
C LEU A 61 -6.29 -6.84 6.04
N PRO A 62 -6.53 -7.58 4.95
CA PRO A 62 -7.74 -8.38 4.81
C PRO A 62 -7.85 -9.42 5.94
N ILE A 63 -9.07 -9.83 6.28
CA ILE A 63 -9.31 -10.79 7.36
C ILE A 63 -8.60 -12.11 7.06
N PHE A 64 -7.85 -12.60 8.04
CA PHE A 64 -7.23 -13.92 7.97
C PHE A 64 -8.27 -14.98 8.36
N CYS A 65 -8.59 -15.87 7.42
CA CYS A 65 -9.45 -17.01 7.70
C CYS A 65 -8.60 -18.14 8.30
N PHE A 66 -8.78 -18.42 9.60
CA PHE A 66 -8.08 -19.50 10.30
C PHE A 66 -8.45 -20.89 9.77
N LEU A 67 -9.66 -21.06 9.23
CA LEU A 67 -10.10 -22.33 8.63
C LEU A 67 -9.37 -22.62 7.30
N CYS A 68 -9.17 -21.58 6.49
CA CYS A 68 -8.58 -21.72 5.16
C CYS A 68 -7.08 -21.35 5.11
N ASN A 69 -6.52 -20.83 6.21
CA ASN A 69 -5.17 -20.27 6.29
C ASN A 69 -4.86 -19.25 5.18
N ARG A 70 -5.85 -18.44 4.78
CA ARG A 70 -5.76 -17.46 3.68
C ARG A 70 -6.19 -16.07 4.15
N LEU A 71 -5.50 -15.04 3.67
CA LEU A 71 -5.89 -13.64 3.84
C LEU A 71 -6.96 -13.25 2.80
N GLY A 72 -7.99 -12.52 3.23
CA GLY A 72 -9.04 -11.99 2.36
C GLY A 72 -10.22 -12.91 2.14
N HIS A 73 -10.28 -14.05 2.85
CA HIS A 73 -11.42 -14.95 2.84
C HIS A 73 -12.36 -14.57 4.01
N ASN A 74 -13.36 -13.74 3.72
CA ASN A 74 -14.51 -13.58 4.62
C ASN A 74 -15.56 -14.61 4.20
N GLU A 75 -16.30 -15.17 5.16
CA GLU A 75 -17.37 -16.16 4.90
C GLU A 75 -18.41 -15.68 3.87
N ASN A 76 -18.49 -14.36 3.62
CA ASN A 76 -19.38 -13.72 2.66
C ASN A 76 -18.69 -13.11 1.41
N PHE A 77 -17.37 -13.23 1.26
CA PHE A 77 -16.63 -12.74 0.09
C PHE A 77 -15.83 -13.89 -0.54
N VAL A 78 -16.52 -14.68 -1.35
CA VAL A 78 -15.88 -15.57 -2.34
C VAL A 78 -15.38 -14.68 -3.48
N THR A 79 -14.17 -14.15 -3.37
CA THR A 79 -13.41 -13.84 -4.58
C THR A 79 -12.98 -15.19 -5.14
N GLY A 80 -13.46 -15.50 -6.35
CA GLY A 80 -13.34 -16.81 -6.98
C GLY A 80 -11.90 -17.28 -7.20
N PHE A 81 -11.27 -17.80 -6.14
CA PHE A 81 -10.12 -18.69 -6.22
C PHE A 81 -10.62 -20.14 -6.35
N LEU A 82 -11.37 -20.41 -7.43
CA LEU A 82 -11.41 -21.75 -7.98
C LEU A 82 -10.12 -21.96 -8.77
N ARG A 83 -9.16 -22.66 -8.18
CA ARG A 83 -8.17 -23.47 -8.90
C ARG A 83 -7.35 -24.32 -7.94
N GLY A 84 -7.42 -25.63 -8.16
CA GLY A 84 -6.62 -26.67 -7.50
C GLY A 84 -7.50 -27.75 -6.93
#